data_AF-A0A2K1QEH8-F1
#
_entry.id   AF-A0A2K1QEH8-F1
#
_cell.length_a   1.000
_cell.length_b   1.000
_cell.length_c   1.000
_cell.angle_alpha   90.00
_cell.angle_beta   90.00
_cell.angle_gamma   90.00
#
_symmetry.space_group_name_H-M   'P 1'
#
loop_
_entity.id
_entity.type
_entity.pdbx_description
1 polymer ?
#
loop_
_entity_poly.entity_id
_entity_poly.type
_entity_poly.pdbx_seq_one_letter_code
_entity_poly.pdbx_strand_id
1 'polypeptide(L)'
;MIPDYLVFIRYQDKRLIPFIYLIILVPWGFYWKNNAFSLTQQDAGFISGILAIVLFHLIYDLKAYWMYKGAIKNVDLTCFNGKTLSGAEIFLSRPLVACAFTALVCWVISGWGLALTESRYAILGLYSLLSLLVCLVFKGLRSIYIRQLADITRHKVQYRTLYHYVSRFMLMNCALNILTVSPLKNNPDFSLNHGWLSPALTVAMFILCLVVLTINLLFARLSKKYVFLGRLFLREIDFSFSAAVPCAALQAKPLAVRLVFFALLQMLWIIFINALLAWLAWSLPFSLYFFLCYLPASVWYFLHLYWRWHTDYLTACDMYLRCSEVDKRASVW
;
A
#
# COMPACT_ATOMS: atom_id res chain seq x y z
N MET A 1 -23.66 -24.47 -7.83
CA MET A 1 -22.39 -25.22 -7.85
C MET A 1 -21.28 -24.26 -7.45
N ILE A 2 -20.48 -24.61 -6.43
CA ILE A 2 -19.32 -23.80 -6.03
C ILE A 2 -18.29 -23.91 -7.15
N PRO A 3 -17.73 -22.81 -7.67
CA PRO A 3 -16.77 -22.88 -8.77
C PRO A 3 -15.44 -23.44 -8.28
N ASP A 4 -14.84 -24.32 -9.08
CA ASP A 4 -13.46 -24.75 -8.91
C ASP A 4 -12.51 -23.55 -8.98
N TYR A 5 -11.41 -23.65 -8.23
CA TYR A 5 -10.35 -22.64 -8.21
C TYR A 5 -9.93 -22.13 -9.60
N LEU A 6 -9.73 -23.03 -10.57
CA LEU A 6 -9.27 -22.68 -11.91
C LEU A 6 -10.32 -21.85 -12.67
N VAL A 7 -11.60 -22.18 -12.52
CA VAL A 7 -12.71 -21.47 -13.15
C VAL A 7 -12.85 -20.08 -12.51
N PHE A 8 -12.81 -20.03 -11.18
CA PHE A 8 -12.89 -18.77 -10.43
C PHE A 8 -11.76 -17.81 -10.80
N ILE A 9 -10.52 -18.30 -10.88
CA ILE A 9 -9.37 -17.46 -11.22
C ILE A 9 -9.44 -16.94 -12.65
N ARG A 10 -9.84 -17.75 -13.62
CA ARG A 10 -9.97 -17.27 -15.01
C ARG A 10 -10.92 -16.07 -15.10
N TYR A 11 -11.98 -16.06 -14.30
CA TYR A 11 -12.89 -14.93 -14.23
C TYR A 11 -12.30 -13.75 -13.43
N GLN A 12 -11.70 -14.02 -12.27
CA GLN A 12 -11.12 -12.99 -11.41
C GLN A 12 -9.96 -12.26 -12.10
N ASP A 13 -9.06 -13.00 -12.76
CA ASP A 13 -7.86 -12.47 -13.41
C ASP A 13 -8.20 -11.46 -14.52
N LYS A 14 -9.34 -11.63 -15.21
CA LYS A 14 -9.82 -10.67 -16.23
C LYS A 14 -10.03 -9.26 -15.67
N ARG A 15 -10.37 -9.14 -14.38
CA ARG A 15 -10.59 -7.84 -13.71
C ARG A 15 -9.42 -7.43 -12.83
N LEU A 16 -8.80 -8.40 -12.16
CA LEU A 16 -7.73 -8.15 -11.20
C LEU A 16 -6.42 -7.72 -11.88
N ILE A 17 -6.06 -8.33 -13.02
CA ILE A 17 -4.80 -7.99 -13.70
C ILE A 17 -4.81 -6.55 -14.22
N PRO A 18 -5.84 -6.09 -14.97
CA PRO A 18 -5.90 -4.68 -15.37
C PRO A 18 -5.87 -3.71 -14.19
N PHE A 19 -6.51 -4.08 -13.08
CA PHE A 19 -6.50 -3.28 -11.86
C PHE A 19 -5.10 -3.20 -11.22
N ILE A 20 -4.36 -4.31 -11.16
CA ILE A 20 -2.97 -4.34 -10.68
C ILE A 20 -2.08 -3.47 -11.58
N TYR A 21 -2.24 -3.56 -12.90
CA TYR A 21 -1.53 -2.68 -13.85
C TYR A 21 -1.81 -1.21 -13.56
N LEU A 22 -3.06 -0.83 -13.35
CA LEU A 22 -3.43 0.55 -13.03
C LEU A 22 -2.78 1.02 -11.72
N ILE A 23 -2.81 0.19 -10.67
CA ILE A 23 -2.17 0.53 -9.39
C ILE A 23 -0.65 0.70 -9.53
N ILE A 24 0.00 -0.09 -10.39
CA ILE A 24 1.45 0.00 -10.62
C ILE A 24 1.80 1.24 -11.46
N LEU A 25 1.05 1.49 -12.52
CA LEU A 25 1.33 2.56 -13.47
C LEU A 25 1.10 3.96 -12.89
N VAL A 26 0.21 4.11 -11.90
CA VAL A 26 -0.09 5.42 -11.29
C VAL A 26 1.12 6.01 -10.53
N PRO A 27 1.73 5.33 -9.53
CA PRO A 27 2.94 5.82 -8.85
C PRO A 27 4.12 6.01 -9.80
N TRP A 28 4.26 5.12 -10.79
CA TRP A 28 5.29 5.23 -11.81
C TRP A 28 5.09 6.48 -12.69
N GLY A 29 3.86 6.72 -13.15
CA GLY A 29 3.51 7.89 -13.95
C GLY A 29 3.77 9.20 -13.20
N PHE A 30 3.51 9.22 -11.89
CA PHE A 30 3.90 10.37 -11.05
C PHE A 30 5.42 10.54 -10.97
N TYR A 31 6.17 9.47 -10.74
CA TYR A 31 7.64 9.54 -10.73
C TYR A 31 8.18 10.09 -12.06
N TRP A 32 7.71 9.55 -13.18
CA TRP A 32 8.16 9.94 -14.52
C TRP A 32 7.83 11.40 -14.84
N LYS A 33 6.61 11.85 -14.51
CA LYS A 33 6.21 13.25 -14.64
C LYS A 33 7.05 14.18 -13.75
N ASN A 34 7.30 13.78 -12.50
CA ASN A 34 8.06 14.56 -11.55
C ASN A 34 9.53 14.72 -11.96
N ASN A 35 10.06 13.78 -12.76
CA ASN A 35 11.40 13.83 -13.35
C ASN A 35 11.43 14.48 -14.75
N ALA A 36 10.42 15.29 -15.09
CA ALA A 36 10.29 15.97 -16.38
C ALA A 36 10.37 15.03 -17.60
N PHE A 37 9.87 13.81 -17.44
CA PHE A 37 9.92 12.73 -18.44
C PHE A 37 11.34 12.29 -18.85
N SER A 38 12.36 12.71 -18.12
CA SER A 38 13.73 12.23 -18.26
C SER A 38 13.96 11.08 -17.29
N LEU A 39 14.55 9.98 -17.75
CA LEU A 39 14.92 8.85 -16.89
C LEU A 39 16.33 8.43 -17.23
N THR A 40 17.14 8.32 -16.20
CA THR A 40 18.55 7.93 -16.28
C THR A 40 18.76 6.63 -15.52
N GLN A 41 19.92 6.01 -15.69
CA GLN A 41 20.27 4.78 -14.98
C GLN A 41 20.20 4.93 -13.44
N GLN A 42 20.38 6.14 -12.91
CA GLN A 42 20.28 6.43 -11.48
C GLN A 42 18.84 6.27 -10.93
N ASP A 43 17.83 6.40 -11.80
CA ASP A 43 16.41 6.29 -11.45
C ASP A 43 15.96 4.83 -11.27
N ALA A 44 16.75 3.85 -11.76
CA ALA A 44 16.45 2.44 -11.67
C ALA A 44 16.14 1.98 -10.23
N GLY A 45 16.90 2.50 -9.25
CA GLY A 45 16.72 2.17 -7.83
C GLY A 45 15.43 2.72 -7.23
N PHE A 46 15.05 3.94 -7.59
CA PHE A 46 13.80 4.54 -7.13
C PHE A 46 12.59 3.79 -7.69
N ILE A 47 12.65 3.43 -8.97
CA ILE A 47 11.54 2.77 -9.65
C ILE A 47 11.37 1.33 -9.16
N SER A 48 12.47 0.60 -8.97
CA SER A 48 12.40 -0.73 -8.36
C SER A 48 11.83 -0.69 -6.94
N GLY A 49 12.20 0.32 -6.14
CA GLY A 49 11.65 0.56 -4.81
C GLY A 49 10.15 0.83 -4.83
N ILE A 50 9.67 1.69 -5.74
CA ILE A 50 8.24 1.97 -5.93
C ILE A 50 7.49 0.67 -6.26
N LEU A 51 7.97 -0.10 -7.23
CA LEU A 51 7.37 -1.38 -7.63
C LEU A 51 7.32 -2.38 -6.47
N ALA A 52 8.41 -2.47 -5.69
CA ALA A 52 8.50 -3.38 -4.56
C ALA A 52 7.51 -3.03 -3.44
N ILE A 53 7.33 -1.74 -3.14
CA ILE A 53 6.35 -1.27 -2.15
C ILE A 53 4.92 -1.50 -2.66
N VAL A 54 4.63 -1.25 -3.94
CA VAL A 54 3.32 -1.56 -4.52
C VAL A 54 3.03 -3.06 -4.44
N LEU A 55 4.00 -3.90 -4.81
CA LEU A 55 3.89 -5.35 -4.66
C LEU A 55 3.65 -5.76 -3.20
N PHE A 56 4.34 -5.14 -2.24
CA PHE A 56 4.15 -5.39 -0.82
C PHE A 56 2.69 -5.19 -0.41
N HIS A 57 2.10 -4.06 -0.80
CA HIS A 57 0.69 -3.77 -0.51
C HIS A 57 -0.28 -4.79 -1.13
N LEU A 58 0.05 -5.34 -2.31
CA LEU A 58 -0.78 -6.36 -2.97
C LEU A 58 -0.69 -7.73 -2.29
N ILE A 59 0.52 -8.13 -1.85
CA ILE A 59 0.75 -9.49 -1.32
C ILE A 59 0.52 -9.60 0.18
N TYR A 60 0.65 -8.51 0.93
CA TYR A 60 0.59 -8.53 2.40
C TYR A 60 -0.77 -8.97 2.94
N ASP A 61 -1.85 -8.62 2.25
CA ASP A 61 -3.23 -8.96 2.60
C ASP A 61 -3.76 -10.20 1.82
N LEU A 62 -2.96 -10.74 0.89
CA LEU A 62 -3.38 -11.77 -0.06
C LEU A 62 -3.76 -13.09 0.61
N LYS A 63 -2.96 -13.54 1.58
CA LYS A 63 -3.23 -14.78 2.33
C LYS A 63 -4.58 -14.72 3.06
N ALA A 64 -4.84 -13.61 3.77
CA ALA A 64 -6.09 -13.40 4.48
C ALA A 64 -7.28 -13.34 3.52
N TYR A 65 -7.15 -12.64 2.39
CA TYR A 65 -8.19 -12.61 1.36
C TYR A 65 -8.60 -14.02 0.88
N TRP A 66 -7.62 -14.89 0.65
CA TRP A 66 -7.89 -16.27 0.23
C TRP A 66 -8.46 -17.14 1.35
N MET A 67 -8.06 -16.91 2.61
CA MET A 67 -8.70 -17.58 3.76
C MET A 67 -10.19 -17.27 3.80
N TYR A 68 -10.57 -16.00 3.66
CA TYR A 68 -11.97 -15.60 3.59
C TYR A 68 -12.73 -16.32 2.47
N LYS A 69 -12.15 -16.39 1.27
CA LYS A 69 -12.77 -17.06 0.11
C LYS A 69 -12.96 -18.56 0.32
N GLY A 70 -11.98 -19.22 0.94
CA GLY A 70 -12.06 -20.64 1.29
C GLY A 70 -13.06 -20.92 2.42
N ALA A 71 -13.01 -20.14 3.50
CA ALA A 71 -13.87 -20.33 4.68
C ALA A 71 -15.37 -20.22 4.35
N ILE A 72 -15.76 -19.26 3.51
CA ILE A 72 -17.16 -19.08 3.10
C ILE A 72 -17.57 -20.09 2.01
N LYS A 73 -16.67 -20.99 1.58
CA LYS A 73 -16.91 -21.95 0.49
C LYS A 73 -17.35 -21.26 -0.81
N ASN A 74 -16.84 -20.05 -1.04
CA ASN A 74 -17.07 -19.32 -2.30
C ASN A 74 -16.26 -19.91 -3.46
N VAL A 75 -15.20 -20.64 -3.15
CA VAL A 75 -14.28 -21.28 -4.10
C VAL A 75 -13.90 -22.63 -3.54
N ASP A 76 -13.93 -23.66 -4.37
CA ASP A 76 -13.38 -24.95 -3.97
C ASP A 76 -11.85 -24.95 -4.08
N LEU A 77 -11.18 -25.23 -2.96
CA LEU A 77 -9.73 -25.26 -2.81
C LEU A 77 -9.18 -26.69 -2.66
N THR A 78 -10.03 -27.72 -2.79
CA THR A 78 -9.66 -29.13 -2.68
C THR A 78 -8.50 -29.55 -3.59
N CYS A 79 -8.34 -28.89 -4.74
CA CYS A 79 -7.24 -29.15 -5.69
C CYS A 79 -5.83 -28.85 -5.15
N PHE A 80 -5.74 -28.23 -3.96
CA PHE A 80 -4.48 -27.97 -3.25
C PHE A 80 -4.24 -28.88 -2.05
N ASN A 81 -5.21 -29.73 -1.68
CA ASN A 81 -5.05 -30.66 -0.57
C ASN A 81 -3.91 -31.66 -0.84
N GLY A 82 -3.05 -31.90 0.15
CA GLY A 82 -1.93 -32.84 0.05
C GLY A 82 -0.70 -32.33 -0.70
N LYS A 83 -0.71 -31.08 -1.20
CA LYS A 83 0.47 -30.46 -1.82
C LYS A 83 1.33 -29.77 -0.77
N THR A 84 2.40 -30.44 -0.36
CA THR A 84 3.36 -29.86 0.60
C THR A 84 4.20 -28.76 -0.04
N LEU A 85 4.55 -27.77 0.79
CA LEU A 85 5.43 -26.67 0.40
C LEU A 85 6.85 -26.93 0.88
N SER A 86 7.82 -26.63 0.03
CA SER A 86 9.23 -26.65 0.42
C SER A 86 9.56 -25.50 1.37
N GLY A 87 10.58 -25.68 2.22
CA GLY A 87 11.05 -24.62 3.12
C GLY A 87 11.51 -23.36 2.37
N ALA A 88 12.07 -23.52 1.17
CA ALA A 88 12.47 -22.42 0.31
C ALA A 88 11.27 -21.61 -0.22
N GLU A 89 10.19 -22.26 -0.67
CA GLU A 89 8.96 -21.57 -1.09
C GLU A 89 8.32 -20.78 0.08
N ILE A 90 8.36 -21.33 1.29
CA ILE A 90 7.85 -20.64 2.49
C ILE A 90 8.71 -19.41 2.82
N PHE A 91 10.03 -19.52 2.69
CA PHE A 91 10.94 -18.39 2.92
C PHE A 91 10.75 -17.29 1.87
N LEU A 92 10.72 -17.65 0.59
CA LEU A 92 10.57 -16.73 -0.54
C LEU A 92 9.19 -16.05 -0.55
N SER A 93 8.16 -16.72 -0.05
CA SER A 93 6.80 -16.15 0.04
C SER A 93 6.61 -15.18 1.19
N ARG A 94 7.59 -14.96 2.08
CA ARG A 94 7.50 -13.90 3.08
C ARG A 94 7.41 -12.54 2.36
N PRO A 95 6.43 -11.67 2.68
CA PRO A 95 6.20 -10.44 1.92
C PRO A 95 7.45 -9.57 1.73
N LEU A 96 8.25 -9.37 2.78
CA LEU A 96 9.47 -8.56 2.69
C LEU A 96 10.54 -9.22 1.81
N VAL A 97 10.68 -10.55 1.86
CA VAL A 97 11.66 -11.29 1.07
C VAL A 97 11.28 -11.28 -0.41
N ALA A 98 10.02 -11.56 -0.71
CA ALA A 98 9.48 -11.50 -2.07
C ALA A 98 9.66 -10.11 -2.70
N CYS A 99 9.37 -9.05 -1.92
CA CYS A 99 9.54 -7.67 -2.37
C CYS A 99 11.01 -7.31 -2.57
N ALA A 100 11.91 -7.69 -1.66
CA ALA A 100 13.34 -7.42 -1.80
C ALA A 100 13.94 -8.12 -3.03
N PHE A 101 13.58 -9.39 -3.25
CA PHE A 101 14.02 -10.14 -4.43
C PHE A 101 13.48 -9.51 -5.73
N THR A 102 12.19 -9.18 -5.75
CA THR A 102 11.57 -8.52 -6.91
C THR A 102 12.20 -7.14 -7.16
N ALA A 103 12.52 -6.37 -6.11
CA ALA A 103 13.20 -5.09 -6.23
C ALA A 103 14.56 -5.24 -6.91
N LEU A 104 15.34 -6.25 -6.51
CA LEU A 104 16.65 -6.52 -7.09
C LEU A 104 16.54 -6.87 -8.58
N VAL A 105 15.62 -7.76 -8.93
CA VAL A 105 15.37 -8.14 -10.33
C VAL A 105 14.91 -6.94 -11.16
N CYS A 106 13.95 -6.16 -10.65
CA CYS A 106 13.48 -4.94 -11.32
C CYS A 106 14.60 -3.90 -11.46
N TRP A 107 15.48 -3.77 -10.46
CA TRP A 107 16.61 -2.84 -10.49
C TRP A 107 17.61 -3.22 -11.59
N VAL A 108 17.96 -4.50 -11.71
CA VAL A 108 18.83 -4.99 -12.79
C VAL A 108 18.18 -4.74 -14.15
N ILE A 109 16.93 -5.15 -14.35
CA ILE A 109 16.22 -4.98 -15.63
C ILE A 109 16.10 -3.50 -16.01
N SER A 110 15.74 -2.63 -15.06
CA SER A 110 15.65 -1.19 -15.33
C SER A 110 17.00 -0.54 -15.56
N GLY A 111 18.03 -0.92 -14.81
CA GLY A 111 19.39 -0.41 -15.00
C GLY A 111 19.95 -0.75 -16.37
N TRP A 112 19.78 -1.99 -16.84
CA TRP A 112 20.17 -2.40 -18.19
C TRP A 112 19.29 -1.76 -19.27
N GLY A 113 17.96 -1.75 -19.09
CA GLY A 113 17.03 -1.17 -20.06
C GLY A 113 17.24 0.33 -20.30
N LEU A 114 17.51 1.08 -19.23
CA LEU A 114 17.80 2.52 -19.29
C LEU A 114 19.19 2.83 -19.84
N ALA A 115 20.14 1.88 -19.76
CA ALA A 115 21.46 2.03 -20.39
C ALA A 115 21.42 1.79 -21.91
N LEU A 116 20.48 0.98 -22.38
CA LEU A 116 20.40 0.57 -23.79
C LEU A 116 19.57 1.51 -24.67
N THR A 117 18.61 2.24 -24.10
CA THR A 117 17.64 3.02 -24.89
C THR A 117 17.23 4.33 -24.22
N GLU A 118 17.34 5.44 -24.96
CA GLU A 118 16.83 6.76 -24.55
C GLU A 118 15.44 7.09 -25.13
N SER A 119 14.91 6.22 -25.99
CA SER A 119 13.60 6.43 -26.63
C SER A 119 12.45 6.34 -25.62
N ARG A 120 11.62 7.38 -25.56
CA ARG A 120 10.44 7.45 -24.68
C ARG A 120 9.48 6.27 -24.86
N TYR A 121 9.37 5.74 -26.09
CA TYR A 121 8.52 4.58 -26.37
C TYR A 121 9.14 3.27 -25.86
N ALA A 122 10.47 3.13 -25.92
CA ALA A 122 11.17 1.97 -25.38
C ALA A 122 11.06 1.93 -23.84
N ILE A 123 11.15 3.10 -23.20
CA ILE A 123 10.93 3.30 -21.76
C ILE A 123 9.52 2.84 -21.37
N LEU A 124 8.47 3.25 -22.09
CA LEU A 124 7.10 2.79 -21.86
C LEU A 124 6.97 1.26 -21.99
N GLY A 125 7.63 0.65 -22.98
CA GLY A 125 7.68 -0.80 -23.16
C GLY A 125 8.35 -1.51 -21.97
N LEU A 126 9.49 -0.99 -21.50
CA LEU A 126 10.22 -1.50 -20.35
C LEU A 126 9.35 -1.54 -19.08
N TYR A 127 8.63 -0.46 -18.79
CA TYR A 127 7.78 -0.40 -17.59
C TYR A 127 6.50 -1.23 -17.71
N SER A 128 5.98 -1.41 -18.92
CA SER A 128 4.91 -2.36 -19.17
C SER A 128 5.36 -3.80 -18.89
N LEU A 129 6.62 -4.13 -19.23
CA LEU A 129 7.24 -5.42 -18.93
C LEU A 129 7.54 -5.60 -17.43
N LEU A 130 7.97 -4.55 -16.73
CA LEU A 130 8.14 -4.58 -15.28
C LEU A 130 6.80 -4.79 -14.55
N SER A 131 5.73 -4.16 -15.03
CA SER A 131 4.37 -4.39 -14.52
C SER A 131 3.90 -5.83 -14.75
N LEU A 132 4.27 -6.42 -15.89
CA LEU A 132 4.01 -7.83 -16.19
C LEU A 132 4.75 -8.75 -15.22
N LEU A 133 6.03 -8.46 -14.94
CA LEU A 133 6.84 -9.21 -13.99
C LEU A 133 6.21 -9.21 -12.59
N VAL A 134 5.78 -8.04 -12.11
CA VAL A 134 5.07 -7.91 -10.82
C VAL A 134 3.77 -8.74 -10.82
N CYS A 135 3.02 -8.74 -11.93
CA CYS A 135 1.82 -9.56 -12.06
C CYS A 135 2.13 -11.08 -12.03
N LEU A 136 3.23 -11.52 -12.66
CA LEU A 136 3.67 -12.91 -12.63
C LEU A 136 4.07 -13.34 -11.21
N VAL A 137 4.84 -12.50 -10.51
CA VAL A 137 5.21 -12.73 -9.11
C VAL A 137 3.96 -12.82 -8.23
N PHE A 138 3.01 -11.90 -8.39
CA PHE A 138 1.73 -11.93 -7.68
C PHE A 138 0.96 -13.25 -7.93
N LYS A 139 0.88 -13.71 -9.18
CA LYS A 139 0.22 -14.97 -9.53
C LYS A 139 0.91 -16.18 -8.90
N GLY A 140 2.24 -16.22 -8.91
CA GLY A 140 3.02 -17.28 -8.28
C GLY A 140 2.81 -17.33 -6.77
N LEU A 141 2.93 -16.18 -6.11
CA LEU A 141 2.73 -16.05 -4.66
C LEU A 141 1.30 -16.41 -4.23
N ARG A 142 0.28 -16.06 -5.03
CA ARG A 142 -1.10 -16.48 -4.80
C ARG A 142 -1.22 -18.00 -4.65
N SER A 143 -0.64 -18.76 -5.59
CA SER A 143 -0.67 -20.22 -5.55
C SER A 143 0.03 -20.77 -4.30
N ILE A 144 1.16 -20.18 -3.91
CA ILE A 144 1.89 -20.54 -2.69
C ILE A 144 1.04 -20.25 -1.45
N TYR A 145 0.45 -19.07 -1.33
CA TYR A 145 -0.38 -18.72 -0.17
C TYR A 145 -1.60 -19.60 -0.02
N ILE A 146 -2.23 -20.03 -1.12
CA ILE A 146 -3.39 -20.94 -1.07
C ILE A 146 -2.96 -22.33 -0.60
N ARG A 147 -1.82 -22.85 -1.09
CA ARG A 147 -1.24 -24.10 -0.56
C ARG A 147 -0.96 -23.98 0.94
N GLN A 148 -0.44 -22.83 1.39
CA GLN A 148 -0.23 -22.58 2.83
C GLN A 148 -1.53 -22.59 3.64
N LEU A 149 -2.70 -22.28 3.05
CA LEU A 149 -4.00 -22.35 3.73
C LEU A 149 -4.42 -23.79 4.04
N ALA A 150 -4.09 -24.73 3.15
CA ALA A 150 -4.40 -26.16 3.34
C ALA A 150 -3.60 -26.76 4.51
N ASP A 151 -2.41 -26.25 4.78
CA ASP A 151 -1.51 -26.71 5.84
C ASP A 151 -1.74 -26.01 7.21
N ILE A 152 -2.75 -25.13 7.36
CA ILE A 152 -2.91 -24.31 8.58
C ILE A 152 -3.46 -25.13 9.75
N THR A 153 -2.51 -25.73 10.47
CA THR A 153 -2.62 -26.13 11.87
C THR A 153 -2.07 -25.06 12.82
N ARG A 154 -1.48 -23.97 12.31
CA ARG A 154 -0.78 -22.97 13.14
C ARG A 154 -1.61 -21.72 13.38
N HIS A 155 -2.33 -21.73 14.49
CA HIS A 155 -2.95 -20.55 15.09
C HIS A 155 -1.87 -19.70 15.79
N LYS A 156 -1.57 -18.52 15.26
CA LYS A 156 -0.72 -17.56 15.97
C LYS A 156 -1.24 -16.15 15.76
N VAL A 157 -1.60 -15.50 16.86
CA VAL A 157 -1.94 -14.07 16.88
C VAL A 157 -0.73 -13.28 16.38
N GLN A 158 -0.91 -12.54 15.28
CA GLN A 158 0.16 -11.77 14.64
C GLN A 158 0.06 -10.28 14.99
N TYR A 159 -1.16 -9.76 15.20
CA TYR A 159 -1.38 -8.35 15.51
C TYR A 159 -2.15 -8.19 16.81
N ARG A 160 -1.57 -7.42 17.74
CA ARG A 160 -2.22 -7.11 19.02
C ARG A 160 -3.23 -5.99 18.92
N THR A 161 -2.98 -4.97 18.10
CA THR A 161 -3.87 -3.80 17.97
C THR A 161 -3.94 -3.25 16.55
N LEU A 162 -5.05 -2.58 16.22
CA LEU A 162 -5.23 -1.90 14.94
C LEU A 162 -4.16 -0.83 14.69
N TYR A 163 -3.67 -0.15 15.74
CA TYR A 163 -2.58 0.82 15.64
C TYR A 163 -1.32 0.21 15.00
N HIS A 164 -0.93 -1.00 15.39
CA HIS A 164 0.25 -1.67 14.82
C HIS A 164 0.07 -2.04 13.34
N TYR A 165 -1.17 -2.36 12.94
CA TYR A 165 -1.48 -2.68 11.54
C TYR A 165 -1.51 -1.42 10.67
N VAL A 166 -2.16 -0.36 11.16
CA VAL A 166 -2.21 0.96 10.49
C VAL A 166 -0.81 1.57 10.40
N SER A 167 0.01 1.50 11.45
CA SER A 167 1.35 2.09 11.44
C SER A 167 2.29 1.44 10.44
N ARG A 168 2.25 0.11 10.29
CA ARG A 168 3.03 -0.61 9.27
C ARG A 168 2.63 -0.21 7.86
N PHE A 169 1.32 -0.11 7.59
CA PHE A 169 0.84 0.39 6.31
C PHE A 169 1.28 1.84 6.08
N MET A 170 1.17 2.68 7.10
CA MET A 170 1.57 4.08 7.03
C MET A 170 3.05 4.23 6.70
N LEU A 171 3.93 3.43 7.32
CA LEU A 171 5.36 3.44 7.04
C LEU A 171 5.66 3.13 5.57
N MET A 172 5.04 2.08 5.02
CA MET A 172 5.21 1.71 3.61
C MET A 172 4.64 2.78 2.67
N ASN A 173 3.50 3.38 3.02
CA ASN A 173 2.90 4.45 2.22
C ASN A 173 3.73 5.74 2.28
N CYS A 174 4.31 6.10 3.42
CA CYS A 174 5.25 7.21 3.54
C CYS A 174 6.50 6.98 2.69
N ALA A 175 7.07 5.77 2.73
CA ALA A 175 8.20 5.42 1.88
C ALA A 175 7.84 5.53 0.38
N LEU A 176 6.66 5.06 -0.02
CA LEU A 176 6.17 5.20 -1.40
C LEU A 176 6.07 6.68 -1.81
N ASN A 177 5.49 7.53 -0.96
CA ASN A 177 5.33 8.95 -1.25
C ASN A 177 6.67 9.68 -1.33
N ILE A 178 7.64 9.35 -0.47
CA ILE A 178 8.99 9.93 -0.55
C ILE A 178 9.67 9.55 -1.86
N LEU A 179 9.57 8.28 -2.27
CA LEU A 179 10.18 7.81 -3.53
C LEU A 179 9.54 8.45 -4.76
N THR A 180 8.22 8.59 -4.80
CA THR A 180 7.51 9.19 -5.95
C THR A 180 7.75 10.69 -6.08
N VAL A 181 7.94 11.39 -4.95
CA VAL A 181 8.15 12.85 -4.88
C VAL A 181 9.62 13.25 -5.05
N SER A 182 10.56 12.36 -4.72
CA SER A 182 12.02 12.62 -4.75
C SER A 182 12.54 13.38 -6.00
N PRO A 183 12.08 13.09 -7.24
CA PRO A 183 12.55 13.79 -8.44
C PRO A 183 12.22 15.30 -8.47
N LEU A 184 11.21 15.74 -7.72
CA LEU A 184 10.79 17.15 -7.68
C LEU A 184 11.87 18.11 -7.17
N LYS A 185 12.92 17.59 -6.50
CA LYS A 185 14.08 18.39 -6.07
C LYS A 185 14.77 19.14 -7.22
N ASN A 186 14.64 18.64 -8.46
CA ASN A 186 15.27 19.22 -9.64
C ASN A 186 14.44 20.38 -10.24
N ASN A 187 13.20 20.58 -9.79
CA ASN A 187 12.34 21.64 -10.30
C ASN A 187 12.66 22.99 -9.65
N PRO A 188 12.60 24.10 -10.41
CA PRO A 188 12.95 25.43 -9.92
C PRO A 188 12.04 25.89 -8.77
N ASP A 189 10.75 25.52 -8.80
CA ASP A 189 9.77 25.88 -7.77
C ASP A 189 10.08 25.26 -6.39
N PHE A 190 10.82 24.16 -6.38
CA PHE A 190 11.26 23.45 -5.16
C PHE A 190 12.72 23.73 -4.81
N SER A 191 13.35 24.71 -5.48
CA SER A 191 14.75 25.03 -5.25
C SER A 191 14.95 25.60 -3.84
N LEU A 192 15.88 24.99 -3.11
CA LEU A 192 16.27 25.41 -1.76
C LEU A 192 17.24 26.60 -1.78
N ASN A 193 17.72 26.99 -2.95
CA ASN A 193 18.73 28.02 -3.16
C ASN A 193 18.19 29.45 -2.93
N HIS A 194 16.88 29.66 -3.09
CA HIS A 194 16.24 30.96 -2.86
C HIS A 194 15.92 31.24 -1.38
N GLY A 195 16.36 30.37 -0.47
CA GLY A 195 16.11 30.45 0.97
C GLY A 195 14.76 29.85 1.39
N TRP A 196 14.68 29.42 2.65
CA TRP A 196 13.54 28.68 3.21
C TRP A 196 12.23 29.48 3.25
N LEU A 197 12.29 30.80 3.34
CA LEU A 197 11.12 31.70 3.42
C LEU A 197 10.60 32.15 2.05
N SER A 198 11.05 31.53 0.96
CA SER A 198 10.52 31.83 -0.37
C SER A 198 9.00 31.52 -0.45
N PRO A 199 8.16 32.48 -0.90
CA PRO A 199 6.72 32.24 -1.09
C PRO A 199 6.45 31.11 -2.09
N ALA A 200 7.26 31.02 -3.15
CA ALA A 200 7.12 29.99 -4.17
C ALA A 200 7.30 28.58 -3.57
N LEU A 201 8.34 28.37 -2.77
CA LEU A 201 8.62 27.10 -2.11
C LEU A 201 7.50 26.70 -1.14
N THR A 202 7.00 27.68 -0.37
CA THR A 202 5.92 27.45 0.62
C THR A 202 4.63 27.02 -0.06
N VAL A 203 4.23 27.73 -1.13
CA VAL A 203 3.01 27.42 -1.90
C VAL A 203 3.16 26.10 -2.65
N ALA A 204 4.30 25.86 -3.30
CA ALA A 204 4.57 24.61 -4.02
C ALA A 204 4.53 23.40 -3.08
N MET A 205 5.14 23.51 -1.90
CA MET A 205 5.14 22.44 -0.89
C MET A 205 3.74 22.19 -0.32
N PHE A 206 2.96 23.24 -0.12
CA PHE A 206 1.56 23.12 0.33
C PHE A 206 0.71 22.37 -0.69
N ILE A 207 0.77 22.78 -1.97
CA ILE A 207 0.05 22.10 -3.06
C ILE A 207 0.48 20.64 -3.17
N LEU A 208 1.79 20.37 -3.10
CA LEU A 208 2.33 19.02 -3.16
C LEU A 208 1.77 18.14 -2.03
N CYS A 209 1.77 18.64 -0.79
CA CYS A 209 1.21 17.91 0.35
C CYS A 209 -0.29 17.60 0.16
N LEU A 210 -1.06 18.55 -0.36
CA LEU A 210 -2.49 18.35 -0.65
C LEU A 210 -2.73 17.32 -1.76
N VAL A 211 -1.94 17.35 -2.83
CA VAL A 211 -2.02 16.38 -3.92
C VAL A 211 -1.71 14.97 -3.42
N VAL A 212 -0.60 14.80 -2.69
CA VAL A 212 -0.21 13.51 -2.09
C VAL A 212 -1.30 13.01 -1.13
N LEU A 213 -1.85 13.90 -0.29
CA LEU A 213 -2.95 13.56 0.61
C LEU A 213 -4.20 13.08 -0.14
N THR A 214 -4.56 13.78 -1.21
CA THR A 214 -5.74 13.46 -2.04
C THR A 214 -5.60 12.09 -2.70
N ILE A 215 -4.42 11.78 -3.24
CA ILE A 215 -4.12 10.48 -3.84
C ILE A 215 -4.22 9.38 -2.77
N ASN A 216 -3.59 9.60 -1.60
CA ASN A 216 -3.64 8.64 -0.50
C ASN A 216 -5.08 8.36 -0.04
N LEU A 217 -5.94 9.39 0.00
CA LEU A 217 -7.35 9.22 0.32
C LEU A 217 -8.14 8.45 -0.72
N LEU A 218 -7.83 8.66 -1.99
CA LEU A 218 -8.45 7.91 -3.07
C LEU A 218 -8.17 6.41 -2.91
N PHE A 219 -6.92 6.05 -2.60
CA PHE A 219 -6.55 4.66 -2.31
C PHE A 219 -7.14 4.13 -1.00
N ALA A 220 -7.31 4.98 0.01
CA ALA A 220 -8.01 4.61 1.24
C ALA A 220 -9.51 4.29 1.01
N ARG A 221 -10.07 4.56 -0.19
CA ARG A 221 -11.44 4.14 -0.53
C ARG A 221 -11.63 2.63 -0.65
N LEU A 222 -10.55 1.88 -0.82
CA LEU A 222 -10.62 0.43 -0.91
C LEU A 222 -10.90 -0.17 0.47
N SER A 223 -12.07 -0.80 0.63
CA SER A 223 -12.46 -1.44 1.89
C SER A 223 -11.62 -2.69 2.16
N LYS A 224 -11.27 -2.89 3.43
CA LYS A 224 -10.52 -4.07 3.91
C LYS A 224 -11.38 -5.07 4.68
N LYS A 225 -12.70 -4.93 4.67
CA LYS A 225 -13.62 -5.80 5.45
C LYS A 225 -13.39 -7.30 5.24
N TYR A 226 -13.22 -7.73 3.99
CA TYR A 226 -13.00 -9.15 3.66
C TYR A 226 -11.60 -9.65 4.06
N VAL A 227 -10.61 -8.75 4.06
CA VAL A 227 -9.26 -9.05 4.54
C VAL A 227 -9.31 -9.25 6.06
N PHE A 228 -9.95 -8.36 6.81
CA PHE A 228 -10.09 -8.52 8.26
C PHE A 228 -10.85 -9.78 8.64
N LEU A 229 -11.92 -10.12 7.92
CA LEU A 229 -12.65 -11.36 8.12
C LEU A 229 -11.75 -12.59 7.89
N GLY A 230 -10.94 -12.56 6.83
CA GLY A 230 -9.93 -13.59 6.58
C GLY A 230 -8.89 -13.71 7.70
N ARG A 231 -8.43 -12.59 8.26
CA ARG A 231 -7.49 -12.57 9.40
C ARG A 231 -8.12 -13.10 10.70
N LEU A 232 -9.42 -12.86 10.92
CA LEU A 232 -10.19 -13.46 12.02
C LEU A 232 -10.27 -14.98 11.86
N PHE A 233 -10.54 -15.50 10.65
CA PHE A 233 -10.51 -16.94 10.39
C PHE A 233 -9.13 -17.56 10.60
N LEU A 234 -8.06 -16.84 10.24
CA LEU A 234 -6.68 -17.27 10.51
C LEU A 234 -6.29 -17.18 12.00
N ARG A 235 -7.13 -16.58 12.86
CA ARG A 235 -6.81 -16.21 14.24
C ARG A 235 -5.52 -15.37 14.37
N GLU A 236 -5.25 -14.55 13.35
CA GLU A 236 -4.14 -13.58 13.38
C GLU A 236 -4.50 -12.35 14.23
N ILE A 237 -5.81 -12.14 14.41
CA ILE A 237 -6.45 -10.98 15.04
C ILE A 237 -7.56 -11.49 15.96
N ASP A 238 -7.71 -10.88 17.13
CA ASP A 238 -8.76 -11.18 18.12
C ASP A 238 -9.86 -10.10 18.13
N PHE A 239 -10.95 -10.33 18.88
CA PHE A 239 -12.04 -9.36 19.06
C PHE A 239 -11.63 -8.08 19.82
N SER A 240 -10.51 -8.11 20.54
CA SER A 240 -9.94 -6.95 21.24
C SER A 240 -9.05 -6.07 20.36
N PHE A 241 -8.92 -6.40 19.06
CA PHE A 241 -7.99 -5.73 18.15
C PHE A 241 -8.25 -4.23 17.96
N SER A 242 -9.51 -3.79 18.10
CA SER A 242 -9.87 -2.37 18.01
C SER A 242 -10.88 -2.00 19.10
N ALA A 243 -10.35 -1.61 20.27
CA ALA A 243 -11.17 -1.31 21.45
C ALA A 243 -11.74 0.11 21.47
N ALA A 244 -11.01 1.11 20.94
CA ALA A 244 -11.42 2.51 21.02
C ALA A 244 -11.12 3.29 19.73
N VAL A 245 -11.96 4.29 19.47
CA VAL A 245 -11.80 5.24 18.37
C VAL A 245 -11.01 6.45 18.86
N PRO A 246 -9.82 6.74 18.30
CA PRO A 246 -9.10 7.97 18.62
C PRO A 246 -9.85 9.18 18.09
N CYS A 247 -9.89 10.26 18.87
CA CYS A 247 -10.46 11.55 18.44
C CYS A 247 -11.90 11.45 17.89
N ALA A 248 -12.79 10.74 18.60
CA ALA A 248 -14.19 10.54 18.18
C ALA A 248 -14.93 11.86 17.87
N ALA A 249 -14.67 12.93 18.64
CA ALA A 249 -15.23 14.25 18.41
C ALA A 249 -14.88 14.83 17.03
N LEU A 250 -13.66 14.56 16.55
CA LEU A 250 -13.20 14.97 15.22
C LEU A 250 -13.80 14.09 14.14
N GLN A 251 -13.94 12.77 14.37
CA GLN A 251 -14.57 11.84 13.43
C GLN A 251 -16.02 12.23 13.13
N ALA A 252 -16.76 12.69 14.14
CA ALA A 252 -18.16 13.08 14.03
C ALA A 252 -18.39 14.30 13.10
N LYS A 253 -17.35 15.11 12.85
CA LYS A 253 -17.46 16.26 11.96
C LYS A 253 -17.53 15.84 10.48
N PRO A 254 -18.23 16.60 9.62
CA PRO A 254 -18.29 16.30 8.19
C PRO A 254 -16.89 16.33 7.57
N LEU A 255 -16.69 15.54 6.50
CA LEU A 255 -15.38 15.39 5.84
C LEU A 255 -14.83 16.75 5.39
N ALA A 256 -15.68 17.62 4.84
CA ALA A 256 -15.27 18.95 4.36
C ALA A 256 -14.65 19.81 5.46
N VAL A 257 -15.29 19.88 6.64
CA VAL A 257 -14.77 20.65 7.78
C VAL A 257 -13.43 20.10 8.26
N ARG A 258 -13.28 18.77 8.30
CA ARG A 258 -11.99 18.14 8.61
C ARG A 258 -10.93 18.56 7.57
N LEU A 259 -11.21 18.44 6.28
CA LEU A 259 -10.26 18.78 5.23
C LEU A 259 -9.82 20.25 5.30
N VAL A 260 -10.74 21.18 5.52
CA VAL A 260 -10.42 22.61 5.68
C VAL A 260 -9.54 22.84 6.91
N PHE A 261 -9.89 22.25 8.05
CA PHE A 261 -9.09 22.36 9.27
C PHE A 261 -7.66 21.85 9.07
N PHE A 262 -7.49 20.68 8.45
CA PHE A 262 -6.17 20.11 8.20
C PHE A 262 -5.40 20.86 7.11
N ALA A 263 -6.07 21.44 6.12
CA ALA A 263 -5.42 22.30 5.13
C ALA A 263 -4.85 23.58 5.78
N LEU A 264 -5.61 24.23 6.67
CA LEU A 264 -5.11 25.38 7.43
C LEU A 264 -3.94 25.00 8.34
N LEU A 265 -4.07 23.90 9.08
CA LEU A 265 -2.99 23.38 9.92
C LEU A 265 -1.73 23.06 9.11
N GLN A 266 -1.91 22.46 7.93
CA GLN A 266 -0.82 22.12 7.02
C GLN A 266 -0.08 23.37 6.51
N MET A 267 -0.81 24.43 6.17
CA MET A 267 -0.21 25.70 5.74
C MET A 267 0.59 26.35 6.88
N LEU A 268 0.00 26.45 8.07
CA LEU A 268 0.67 26.99 9.26
C LEU A 268 1.92 26.19 9.64
N TRP A 269 1.84 24.85 9.53
CA TRP A 269 2.97 23.98 9.82
C TRP A 269 4.14 24.18 8.85
N ILE A 270 3.88 24.31 7.54
CA ILE A 270 4.93 24.57 6.56
C ILE A 270 5.62 25.91 6.86
N ILE A 271 4.84 26.96 7.15
CA ILE A 271 5.39 28.27 7.52
C ILE A 271 6.28 28.15 8.77
N PHE A 272 5.81 27.41 9.78
CA PHE A 272 6.57 27.16 11.01
C PHE A 272 7.89 26.42 10.75
N ILE A 273 7.85 25.31 9.99
CA ILE A 273 9.07 24.55 9.64
C ILE A 273 10.05 25.42 8.85
N ASN A 274 9.56 26.20 7.88
CA ASN A 274 10.41 27.09 7.07
C ASN A 274 11.06 28.18 7.92
N ALA A 275 10.32 28.78 8.86
CA ALA A 275 10.86 29.75 9.80
C ALA A 275 11.90 29.12 10.74
N LEU A 276 11.65 27.90 11.22
CA LEU A 276 12.57 27.16 12.08
C LEU A 276 13.87 26.79 11.35
N LEU A 277 13.79 26.34 10.10
CA LEU A 277 14.96 26.04 9.27
C LEU A 277 15.76 27.29 8.91
N ALA A 278 15.08 28.40 8.64
CA ALA A 278 15.72 29.70 8.44
C ALA A 278 16.47 30.16 9.70
N TRP A 279 15.86 30.01 10.88
CA TRP A 279 16.47 30.39 12.15
C TRP A 279 17.68 29.52 12.51
N LEU A 280 17.61 28.21 12.25
CA LEU A 280 18.69 27.26 12.53
C LEU A 280 19.80 27.25 11.46
N ALA A 281 19.62 27.99 10.35
CA ALA A 281 20.50 27.95 9.17
C ALA A 281 20.82 26.52 8.68
N TRP A 282 19.88 25.59 8.85
CA TRP A 282 20.14 24.16 8.63
C TRP A 282 19.85 23.77 7.18
N SER A 283 20.83 23.17 6.50
CA SER A 283 20.65 22.58 5.16
C SER A 283 20.13 21.14 5.25
N LEU A 284 18.85 20.94 4.92
CA LEU A 284 18.24 19.61 4.85
C LEU A 284 18.10 19.12 3.39
N PRO A 285 18.26 17.80 3.14
CA PRO A 285 17.94 17.24 1.84
C PRO A 285 16.44 17.28 1.58
N PHE A 286 16.06 17.44 0.31
CA PHE A 286 14.66 17.60 -0.12
C PHE A 286 13.72 16.52 0.42
N SER A 287 14.14 15.24 0.44
CA SER A 287 13.31 14.13 0.93
C SER A 287 12.95 14.27 2.42
N LEU A 288 13.89 14.74 3.25
CA LEU A 288 13.63 14.95 4.68
C LEU A 288 12.78 16.20 4.89
N TYR A 289 13.06 17.27 4.15
CA TYR A 289 12.24 18.48 4.17
C TYR A 289 10.77 18.19 3.80
N PHE A 290 10.55 17.46 2.69
CA PHE A 290 9.22 17.01 2.30
C PHE A 290 8.55 16.18 3.40
N PHE A 291 9.26 15.23 4.01
CA PHE A 291 8.70 14.40 5.07
C PHE A 291 8.27 15.24 6.29
N LEU A 292 9.10 16.19 6.73
CA LEU A 292 8.78 17.09 7.85
C LEU A 292 7.56 17.97 7.54
N CYS A 293 7.50 18.52 6.33
CA CYS A 293 6.34 19.28 5.87
C CYS A 293 5.10 18.40 5.78
N TYR A 294 5.21 17.15 5.32
CA TYR A 294 4.09 16.23 5.14
C TYR A 294 3.53 15.65 6.46
N LEU A 295 4.17 15.88 7.61
CA LEU A 295 3.76 15.30 8.89
C LEU A 295 2.28 15.53 9.23
N PRO A 296 1.69 16.74 9.20
CA PRO A 296 0.28 16.94 9.55
C PRO A 296 -0.67 16.17 8.62
N ALA A 297 -0.40 16.19 7.30
CA ALA A 297 -1.14 15.41 6.32
C ALA A 297 -1.01 13.90 6.59
N SER A 298 0.17 13.40 6.98
CA SER A 298 0.37 11.99 7.32
C SER A 298 -0.41 11.58 8.58
N VAL A 299 -0.41 12.43 9.62
CA VAL A 299 -1.14 12.21 10.88
C VAL A 299 -2.65 12.18 10.61
N TRP A 300 -3.14 13.11 9.78
CA TRP A 300 -4.52 13.10 9.36
C TRP A 300 -4.89 11.83 8.60
N TYR A 301 -4.04 11.43 7.64
CA TYR A 301 -4.28 10.25 6.84
C TYR A 301 -4.31 8.99 7.70
N PHE A 302 -3.42 8.90 8.69
CA PHE A 302 -3.42 7.84 9.70
C PHE A 302 -4.75 7.78 10.47
N LEU A 303 -5.25 8.92 10.98
CA LEU A 303 -6.54 8.97 11.69
C LEU A 303 -7.70 8.56 10.79
N HIS A 304 -7.73 9.07 9.56
CA HIS A 304 -8.77 8.71 8.58
C HIS A 304 -8.77 7.21 8.27
N LEU A 305 -7.59 6.63 8.08
CA LEU A 305 -7.42 5.21 7.81
C LEU A 305 -7.85 4.36 9.01
N TYR A 306 -7.46 4.76 10.23
CA TYR A 306 -7.86 4.09 11.45
C TYR A 306 -9.38 4.06 11.60
N TRP A 307 -10.05 5.21 11.46
CA TRP A 307 -11.52 5.29 11.57
C TRP A 307 -12.22 4.38 10.58
N ARG A 308 -11.77 4.40 9.32
CA ARG A 308 -12.35 3.57 8.27
C ARG A 308 -12.14 2.08 8.53
N TRP A 309 -10.92 1.69 8.88
CA TRP A 309 -10.59 0.29 9.13
C TRP A 309 -11.19 -0.24 10.42
N HIS A 310 -11.43 0.61 11.41
CA HIS A 310 -12.22 0.27 12.58
C HIS A 310 -13.65 -0.13 12.18
N THR A 311 -14.32 0.66 11.32
CA THR A 311 -15.65 0.31 10.81
C THR A 311 -15.64 -0.97 9.96
N ASP A 312 -14.65 -1.13 9.07
CA ASP A 312 -14.47 -2.36 8.29
C ASP A 312 -14.24 -3.60 9.19
N TYR A 313 -13.50 -3.43 10.29
CA TYR A 313 -13.23 -4.47 11.27
C TYR A 313 -14.46 -4.85 12.08
N LEU A 314 -15.24 -3.88 12.56
CA LEU A 314 -16.51 -4.16 13.25
C LEU A 314 -17.48 -4.92 12.33
N THR A 315 -17.55 -4.53 11.07
CA THR A 315 -18.33 -5.24 10.05
C THR A 315 -17.83 -6.67 9.85
N ALA A 316 -16.50 -6.89 9.84
CA ALA A 316 -15.92 -8.22 9.75
C ALA A 316 -16.24 -9.08 10.99
N CYS A 317 -16.28 -8.50 12.19
CA CYS A 317 -16.66 -9.22 13.41
C CYS A 317 -18.11 -9.68 13.36
N ASP A 318 -19.04 -8.80 12.95
CA ASP A 318 -20.45 -9.14 12.75
C ASP A 318 -20.61 -10.29 11.71
N MET A 319 -19.90 -10.20 10.58
CA MET A 319 -19.88 -11.29 9.59
C MET A 319 -19.35 -12.61 10.15
N TYR A 320 -18.27 -12.56 10.93
CA TYR A 320 -17.66 -13.75 11.53
C TYR A 320 -18.62 -14.46 12.50
N LEU A 321 -19.30 -13.69 13.37
CA LEU A 321 -20.27 -14.23 14.32
C LEU A 321 -21.44 -14.90 13.58
N ARG A 322 -21.98 -14.27 12.54
CA ARG A 322 -23.04 -14.85 11.71
C ARG A 322 -22.62 -16.14 11.02
N CYS A 323 -21.39 -16.20 10.48
CA CYS A 323 -20.86 -17.44 9.91
C CYS A 323 -20.80 -18.57 10.95
N SER A 324 -20.36 -18.27 12.17
CA SER A 324 -20.31 -19.26 13.24
C SER A 324 -21.68 -19.80 13.65
N GLU A 325 -22.72 -18.97 13.59
CA GLU A 325 -24.10 -19.40 13.86
C GLU A 325 -24.66 -20.27 12.73
N VAL A 326 -24.37 -19.93 11.46
CA VAL A 326 -24.77 -20.73 10.31
C VAL A 326 -24.11 -22.11 10.34
N ASP A 327 -22.82 -22.19 10.65
CA ASP A 327 -22.11 -23.47 10.75
C ASP A 327 -22.67 -24.34 11.89
N LYS A 328 -22.97 -23.75 13.06
CA LYS A 328 -23.63 -24.45 14.16
C LYS A 328 -24.98 -25.03 13.73
N ARG A 329 -25.81 -24.23 13.04
CA ARG A 329 -27.09 -24.71 12.53
C ARG A 329 -26.90 -25.81 11.48
N ALA A 330 -25.96 -25.68 10.55
CA ALA A 330 -25.69 -26.69 9.54
C ALA A 330 -25.14 -28.01 10.09
N SER A 331 -24.55 -28.02 11.30
CA SER A 331 -24.08 -29.25 11.98
C SER A 331 -25.14 -29.99 12.79
N VAL A 332 -26.31 -29.36 13.01
CA VAL A 332 -27.43 -29.93 13.79
C VAL A 332 -28.49 -30.58 12.88
N TRP A 333 -28.39 -30.37 11.58
CA TRP A 333 -29.18 -31.01 10.52
C TRP A 333 -28.27 -31.96 9.74
#